data_AF-A0A401SFW4-F1
#
_entry.id   AF-A0A401SFW4-F1
#
_cell.length_a   1.000
_cell.length_b   1.000
_cell.length_c   1.000
_cell.angle_alpha   90.00
_cell.angle_beta   90.00
_cell.angle_gamma   90.00
#
_symmetry.space_group_name_H-M   'P 1'
#
loop_
_entity.id
_entity.type
_entity.pdbx_description
1 polymer ?
#
loop_
_entity_poly.entity_id
_entity_poly.type
_entity_poly.pdbx_seq_one_letter_code
_entity_poly.pdbx_strand_id
1 'polypeptide(L)'
;MRFILSLIICLTAFYKGESVDHSGSDTNCPINIKVLNAVNGTPAANLHMQIYRRNADLSWHQFNTGVTGINGEVHNLITEADFIPGMYKIHFNTADYWRNLGYTPFHECVNVSPTYIDC
;
A
#
# COMPACT_ATOMS: atom_id res chain seq x y z
N MET A 1 35.65 27.21 41.74
CA MET A 1 35.80 25.85 41.19
C MET A 1 34.44 25.37 40.68
N ARG A 2 34.26 25.48 39.35
CA ARG A 2 33.31 24.78 38.46
C ARG A 2 31.80 24.84 38.77
N PHE A 3 31.13 25.74 38.06
CA PHE A 3 29.71 25.71 37.70
C PHE A 3 29.35 24.39 37.00
N ILE A 4 28.41 23.62 37.54
CA ILE A 4 27.87 22.42 36.88
C ILE A 4 26.70 22.88 35.99
N LEU A 5 27.06 23.23 34.76
CA LEU A 5 26.13 23.44 33.66
C LEU A 5 25.60 22.05 33.24
N SER A 6 24.52 21.58 33.85
CA SER A 6 23.84 20.35 33.41
C SER A 6 23.09 20.65 32.13
N LEU A 7 23.78 20.40 31.02
CA LEU A 7 23.27 20.43 29.66
C LEU A 7 22.17 19.36 29.54
N ILE A 8 20.90 19.78 29.61
CA ILE A 8 19.77 18.95 29.19
C ILE A 8 19.92 18.78 27.68
N ILE A 9 20.58 17.70 27.27
CA ILE A 9 20.66 17.29 25.86
C ILE A 9 19.24 16.89 25.48
N CYS A 10 18.61 17.80 24.77
CA CYS A 10 17.34 17.63 24.08
C CYS A 10 17.38 16.31 23.29
N LEU A 11 16.76 15.26 23.81
CA LEU A 11 16.38 14.09 23.01
C LEU A 11 15.18 14.47 22.13
N THR A 12 15.34 15.49 21.30
CA THR A 12 14.75 15.44 19.97
C THR A 12 15.57 14.42 19.20
N ALA A 13 15.31 13.15 19.48
CA ALA A 13 15.33 12.18 18.40
C ALA A 13 14.29 12.70 17.41
N PHE A 14 14.72 13.59 16.53
CA PHE A 14 14.13 13.72 15.22
C PHE A 14 14.17 12.29 14.69
N TYR A 15 13.05 11.58 14.82
CA TYR A 15 12.72 10.52 13.90
C TYR A 15 12.74 11.21 12.55
N LYS A 16 13.93 11.26 11.95
CA LYS A 16 14.08 11.57 10.55
C LYS A 16 13.44 10.38 9.88
N GLY A 17 12.11 10.48 9.71
CA GLY A 17 11.40 9.61 8.80
C GLY A 17 12.19 9.68 7.52
N GLU A 18 12.83 8.57 7.18
CA GLU A 18 13.51 8.45 5.92
C GLU A 18 12.44 8.73 4.88
N SER A 19 12.52 9.88 4.24
CA SER A 19 11.71 10.19 3.08
C SER A 19 12.19 9.22 2.02
N VAL A 20 11.54 8.06 1.95
CA VAL A 20 11.66 7.16 0.81
C VAL A 20 11.24 8.00 -0.37
N ASP A 21 12.22 8.37 -1.18
CA ASP A 21 12.01 9.17 -2.36
C ASP A 21 11.23 8.33 -3.37
N HIS A 22 9.92 8.59 -3.46
CA HIS A 22 9.06 7.97 -4.46
C HIS A 22 9.24 8.59 -5.85
N SER A 23 10.13 9.59 -6.02
CA SER A 23 10.35 10.21 -7.34
C SER A 23 11.27 9.40 -8.27
N GLY A 24 11.64 8.18 -7.87
CA GLY A 24 12.39 7.24 -8.70
C GLY A 24 11.56 6.66 -9.85
N SER A 25 11.34 7.45 -10.90
CA SER A 25 10.80 7.06 -12.21
C SER A 25 9.57 6.15 -12.16
N ASP A 26 8.40 6.72 -11.86
CA ASP A 26 7.07 6.12 -12.00
C ASP A 26 6.73 5.68 -13.45
N THR A 27 7.66 5.77 -14.38
CA THR A 27 7.46 5.57 -15.82
C THR A 27 7.36 4.11 -16.25
N ASN A 28 7.26 3.15 -15.33
CA ASN A 28 7.24 1.71 -15.69
C ASN A 28 6.29 0.87 -14.83
N CYS A 29 5.53 1.49 -13.92
CA CYS A 29 4.61 0.81 -12.99
C CYS A 29 3.18 1.35 -13.18
N PRO A 30 2.38 0.77 -14.10
CA PRO A 30 1.09 1.34 -14.47
C PRO A 30 0.04 1.27 -13.34
N ILE A 31 0.22 0.32 -12.42
CA ILE A 31 -0.55 0.23 -11.18
C ILE A 31 0.45 0.15 -10.02
N ASN A 32 0.50 1.21 -9.22
CA ASN A 32 1.13 1.21 -7.90
C ASN A 32 0.05 1.16 -6.81
N ILE A 33 0.30 0.37 -5.77
CA ILE A 33 -0.54 0.36 -4.57
C ILE A 33 0.29 0.69 -3.35
N LYS A 34 -0.24 1.60 -2.53
CA LYS A 34 0.30 1.97 -1.23
C LYS A 34 -0.79 1.89 -0.17
N VAL A 35 -0.51 1.18 0.92
CA VAL A 35 -1.44 0.98 2.03
C VAL A 35 -0.79 1.40 3.34
N LEU A 36 -1.52 2.20 4.12
CA LEU A 36 -1.08 2.70 5.42
C LEU A 36 -1.94 2.12 6.53
N ASN A 37 -1.29 1.77 7.63
CA ASN A 37 -1.93 1.44 8.90
C ASN A 37 -2.09 2.73 9.72
N ALA A 38 -3.31 3.26 9.75
CA ALA A 38 -3.61 4.49 10.47
C ALA A 38 -3.64 4.33 12.00
N VAL A 39 -3.68 3.10 12.55
CA VAL A 39 -3.71 2.87 14.01
C VAL A 39 -2.38 3.24 14.66
N ASN A 40 -1.27 2.92 14.00
CA ASN A 40 0.08 3.16 14.51
C ASN A 40 0.90 4.11 13.60
N GLY A 41 0.32 4.59 12.50
CA GLY A 41 0.98 5.49 11.56
C GLY A 41 2.10 4.83 10.75
N THR A 42 2.08 3.50 10.58
CA THR A 42 3.10 2.77 9.81
C THR A 42 2.56 2.33 8.45
N PRO A 43 3.43 1.97 7.49
CA PRO A 43 2.97 1.23 6.32
C PRO A 43 2.33 -0.11 6.70
N ALA A 44 1.33 -0.53 5.93
CA ALA A 44 0.66 -1.82 6.13
C ALA A 44 1.36 -2.90 5.31
N ALA A 45 2.37 -3.54 5.89
CA ALA A 45 3.11 -4.65 5.26
C ALA A 45 2.35 -5.98 5.35
N ASN A 46 2.65 -6.91 4.43
CA ASN A 46 2.07 -8.25 4.34
C ASN A 46 0.54 -8.27 4.17
N LEU A 47 -0.02 -7.22 3.57
CA LEU A 47 -1.44 -7.16 3.23
C LEU A 47 -1.64 -7.78 1.85
N HIS A 48 -2.46 -8.83 1.78
CA HIS A 48 -2.80 -9.53 0.54
C HIS A 48 -3.92 -8.85 -0.22
N MET A 49 -3.85 -8.87 -1.55
CA MET A 49 -4.87 -8.31 -2.43
C MET A 49 -4.97 -9.03 -3.77
N GLN A 50 -6.10 -8.85 -4.43
CA GLN A 50 -6.34 -9.33 -5.79
C GLN A 50 -6.84 -8.19 -6.66
N ILE A 51 -6.36 -8.16 -7.89
CA ILE A 51 -6.73 -7.20 -8.93
C ILE A 51 -7.58 -7.96 -9.92
N TYR A 52 -8.73 -7.40 -10.26
CA TYR A 52 -9.63 -7.97 -11.24
C TYR A 52 -9.77 -7.01 -12.41
N ARG A 53 -9.87 -7.60 -13.60
CA ARG A 53 -10.20 -6.90 -14.83
C ARG A 53 -11.53 -7.43 -15.36
N ARG A 54 -12.35 -6.53 -15.91
CA ARG A 54 -13.60 -6.92 -16.55
C ARG A 54 -13.35 -7.38 -17.98
N ASN A 55 -13.87 -8.54 -18.33
CA ASN A 55 -13.88 -9.08 -19.68
C ASN A 55 -14.98 -8.44 -20.54
N ALA A 56 -14.94 -8.68 -21.85
CA ALA A 56 -15.94 -8.20 -22.80
C ALA A 56 -17.36 -8.74 -22.52
N ASP A 57 -17.45 -9.96 -21.96
CA ASP A 57 -18.70 -10.59 -21.51
C ASP A 57 -19.22 -10.02 -20.18
N LEU A 58 -18.61 -8.93 -19.70
CA LEU A 58 -18.92 -8.23 -18.46
C LEU A 58 -18.56 -8.99 -17.17
N SER A 59 -17.99 -10.19 -17.27
CA SER A 59 -17.49 -10.95 -16.12
C SER A 59 -16.22 -10.34 -15.53
N TRP A 60 -15.97 -10.60 -14.25
CA TRP A 60 -14.74 -10.20 -13.58
C TRP A 60 -13.78 -11.38 -13.53
N HIS A 61 -12.59 -11.22 -14.08
CA HIS A 61 -11.52 -12.20 -14.00
C HIS A 61 -10.41 -11.70 -13.07
N GLN A 62 -9.86 -12.57 -12.24
CA GLN A 62 -8.70 -12.22 -11.42
C GLN A 62 -7.50 -12.04 -12.35
N PHE A 63 -7.08 -10.79 -12.52
CA PHE A 63 -5.99 -10.42 -13.39
C PHE A 63 -4.64 -10.68 -12.73
N ASN A 64 -4.47 -10.26 -11.47
CA ASN A 64 -3.25 -10.50 -10.72
C ASN A 64 -3.51 -10.50 -9.20
N THR A 65 -2.51 -10.87 -8.41
CA THR A 65 -2.49 -10.78 -6.95
C THR A 65 -1.27 -10.02 -6.49
N GLY A 66 -1.32 -9.45 -5.29
CA GLY A 66 -0.17 -8.79 -4.68
C GLY A 66 -0.14 -8.93 -3.17
N VAL A 67 1.04 -8.70 -2.62
CA VAL A 67 1.28 -8.59 -1.18
C VAL A 67 2.12 -7.34 -0.95
N THR A 68 1.67 -6.45 -0.08
CA THR A 68 2.42 -5.23 0.24
C THR A 68 3.74 -5.57 0.96
N GLY A 69 4.83 -4.94 0.53
CA GLY A 69 6.14 -5.06 1.16
C GLY A 69 6.26 -4.25 2.45
N ILE A 70 7.48 -4.16 3.00
CA ILE A 70 7.73 -3.46 4.28
C ILE A 70 7.39 -1.98 4.25
N ASN A 71 7.46 -1.34 3.08
CA ASN A 71 7.06 0.05 2.86
C ASN A 71 5.54 0.21 2.64
N GLY A 72 4.74 -0.85 2.84
CA GLY A 72 3.30 -0.86 2.58
C GLY A 72 2.94 -0.72 1.11
N GLU A 73 3.91 -0.99 0.24
CA GLU A 73 3.80 -0.80 -1.21
C GLU A 73 3.92 -2.10 -1.97
N VAL A 74 3.33 -2.12 -3.16
CA VAL A 74 3.50 -3.19 -4.13
C VAL A 74 3.47 -2.58 -5.53
N HIS A 75 4.46 -3.01 -6.31
CA HIS A 75 4.84 -2.49 -7.61
C HIS A 75 4.79 -3.61 -8.65
N ASN A 76 4.94 -3.28 -9.94
CA ASN A 76 5.02 -4.27 -11.04
C ASN A 76 3.82 -5.25 -11.06
N LEU A 77 2.63 -4.77 -10.69
CA LEU A 77 1.40 -5.55 -10.69
C LEU A 77 0.86 -5.81 -12.10
N ILE A 78 1.36 -5.07 -13.08
CA ILE A 78 1.01 -5.22 -14.49
C ILE A 78 2.14 -4.65 -15.33
N THR A 79 2.40 -5.25 -16.49
CA THR A 79 3.34 -4.68 -17.48
C THR A 79 2.64 -3.57 -18.26
N GLU A 80 3.38 -2.63 -18.84
CA GLU A 80 2.78 -1.62 -19.73
C GLU A 80 2.03 -2.25 -20.91
N ALA A 81 2.55 -3.36 -21.45
CA ALA A 81 1.92 -4.05 -22.57
C ALA A 81 0.57 -4.69 -22.22
N ASP A 82 0.42 -5.16 -20.98
CA ASP A 82 -0.82 -5.78 -20.50
C ASP A 82 -1.81 -4.75 -19.91
N PHE A 83 -1.33 -3.56 -19.56
CA PHE A 83 -2.14 -2.46 -19.06
C PHE A 83 -2.81 -1.73 -20.20
N ILE A 84 -3.93 -2.30 -20.65
CA ILE A 84 -4.75 -1.76 -21.73
C ILE A 84 -6.08 -1.22 -21.18
N PRO A 85 -6.79 -0.35 -21.93
CA PRO A 85 -8.03 0.26 -21.46
C PRO A 85 -9.08 -0.76 -21.00
N GLY A 86 -9.87 -0.38 -19.99
CA GLY A 86 -10.95 -1.21 -19.47
C GLY A 86 -11.30 -0.96 -18.00
N MET A 87 -12.20 -1.79 -17.48
CA MET A 87 -12.63 -1.69 -16.08
C MET A 87 -11.74 -2.56 -15.19
N TYR A 88 -11.22 -1.96 -14.12
CA TYR A 88 -10.43 -2.64 -13.10
C TYR A 88 -11.04 -2.44 -11.71
N LYS A 89 -10.88 -3.41 -10.82
CA LYS A 89 -11.21 -3.29 -9.39
C LYS A 89 -10.18 -4.02 -8.55
N ILE A 90 -10.06 -3.64 -7.28
CA ILE A 90 -9.10 -4.26 -6.34
C ILE A 90 -9.86 -4.73 -5.11
N HIS A 91 -9.51 -5.93 -4.64
CA HIS A 91 -9.96 -6.49 -3.38
C HIS A 91 -8.79 -6.58 -2.41
N PHE A 92 -8.94 -6.01 -1.23
CA PHE A 92 -7.96 -6.06 -0.15
C PHE A 92 -8.45 -6.97 0.97
N ASN A 93 -7.60 -7.94 1.36
CA ASN A 93 -7.87 -8.88 2.46
C ASN A 93 -7.61 -8.20 3.82
N THR A 94 -8.34 -7.12 4.12
CA THR A 94 -8.07 -6.30 5.31
C THR A 94 -8.36 -7.02 6.63
N ALA A 95 -9.34 -7.93 6.66
CA ALA A 95 -9.64 -8.66 7.88
C ALA A 95 -8.50 -9.56 8.34
N ASP A 96 -7.91 -10.32 7.41
CA ASP A 96 -6.77 -11.18 7.72
C ASP A 96 -5.55 -10.37 8.14
N TYR A 97 -5.31 -9.22 7.49
CA TYR A 97 -4.29 -8.27 7.92
C TYR A 97 -4.46 -7.86 9.40
N TRP A 98 -5.68 -7.47 9.80
CA TRP A 98 -5.94 -7.06 11.19
C TRP A 98 -5.88 -8.22 12.18
N ARG A 99 -6.42 -9.40 11.83
CA ARG A 99 -6.38 -10.61 12.66
C ARG A 99 -4.94 -11.03 12.94
N ASN A 100 -4.07 -10.97 11.95
CA ASN A 100 -2.65 -11.29 12.09
C ASN A 100 -1.90 -10.32 13.03
N LEU A 101 -2.43 -9.11 13.21
CA LEU A 101 -1.92 -8.11 14.16
C LEU A 101 -2.62 -8.18 15.52
N GLY A 102 -3.54 -9.13 15.74
CA GLY A 102 -4.26 -9.30 17.00
C GLY A 102 -5.46 -8.36 17.18
N TYR A 103 -5.91 -7.69 16.12
CA TYR A 103 -7.11 -6.85 16.15
C TYR A 103 -8.34 -7.60 15.66
N THR A 104 -9.51 -7.25 16.18
CA THR A 104 -10.80 -7.71 15.64
C THR A 104 -11.23 -6.74 14.53
N PRO A 105 -11.24 -7.17 13.25
CA PRO A 105 -11.68 -6.30 12.16
C PRO A 105 -13.20 -6.10 12.20
N PHE A 106 -13.64 -4.90 11.81
CA PHE A 106 -15.05 -4.66 11.53
C PHE A 106 -15.43 -5.07 10.09
N HIS A 107 -14.57 -4.73 9.11
CA HIS A 107 -14.80 -5.07 7.71
C HIS A 107 -14.07 -6.37 7.35
N GLU A 108 -14.79 -7.31 6.70
CA GLU A 108 -14.19 -8.54 6.16
C GLU A 108 -13.17 -8.26 5.04
N CYS A 109 -13.41 -7.22 4.25
CA CYS A 109 -12.53 -6.77 3.18
C CYS A 109 -12.79 -5.30 2.86
N VAL A 110 -11.89 -4.72 2.06
CA VAL A 110 -12.11 -3.42 1.41
C VAL A 110 -11.97 -3.60 -0.09
N ASN A 111 -12.91 -3.06 -0.86
CA ASN A 111 -12.83 -3.06 -2.31
C ASN A 111 -12.61 -1.64 -2.80
N VAL A 112 -11.71 -1.47 -3.77
CA VAL A 112 -11.72 -0.28 -4.63
C VAL A 112 -12.75 -0.54 -5.71
N SER A 113 -13.76 0.33 -5.76
CA SER A 113 -14.85 0.24 -6.74
C SER A 113 -14.31 0.13 -8.17
N PRO A 114 -15.05 -0.57 -9.06
CA PRO A 114 -14.72 -0.62 -10.47
C PRO A 114 -14.47 0.77 -11.08
N THR A 115 -13.31 0.97 -11.67
CA THR A 115 -12.91 2.20 -12.35
C THR A 115 -12.55 1.89 -13.79
N TYR A 116 -13.04 2.71 -14.73
CA TYR A 116 -12.58 2.66 -16.11
C TYR A 116 -11.23 3.36 -16.19
N ILE A 117 -10.25 2.66 -16.72
CA ILE A 117 -8.93 3.21 -17.01
C ILE A 117 -8.84 3.37 -18.52
N ASP A 118 -8.56 4.59 -18.94
CA ASP A 118 -8.14 4.93 -20.29
C ASP A 118 -6.61 5.13 -20.22
N CYS A 119 -5.87 4.45 -21.08
CA CYS A 119 -4.41 4.44 -21.07
C CYS A 119 -3.84 5.56 -21.94
#